data_AF-A0A7C7E9N9-F1
#
_entry.id   AF-A0A7C7E9N9-F1
#
_cell.length_a   1.000
_cell.length_b   1.000
_cell.length_c   1.000
_cell.angle_alpha   90.00
_cell.angle_beta   90.00
_cell.angle_gamma   90.00
#
_symmetry.space_group_name_H-M   'P 1'
#
loop_
_entity.id
_entity.type
_entity.pdbx_description
1 polymer ?
#
loop_
_entity_poly.entity_id
_entity_poly.type
_entity_poly.pdbx_seq_one_letter_code
_entity_poly.pdbx_strand_id
1 'polypeptide(L)'
;MNLFDVMLKNYFDEKMLDKLSRVKILLIGCGGLGSNVAVMLIRSGIKNLTIVDFDEVDILNLNRQNYFLHHVGEKKVLALKDTLFKINPHANIAAKNIKIDESNLDEL
;
A
#
# COMPACT_ATOMS: atom_id res chain seq x y z
N MET A 1 20.59 5.60 2.78
CA MET A 1 19.74 4.70 3.60
C MET A 1 18.98 5.58 4.57
N ASN A 2 17.65 5.52 4.57
CA ASN A 2 16.83 6.39 5.43
C ASN A 2 16.69 5.79 6.85
N LEU A 3 16.15 6.56 7.80
CA LEU A 3 15.98 6.11 9.20
C LEU A 3 15.12 4.84 9.30
N PHE A 4 14.12 4.68 8.44
CA PHE A 4 13.24 3.52 8.39
C PHE A 4 14.01 2.24 8.01
N ASP A 5 14.87 2.31 6.99
CA ASP A 5 15.71 1.19 6.56
C ASP A 5 16.71 0.78 7.65
N VAL A 6 17.23 1.74 8.43
CA VAL A 6 18.15 1.47 9.55
C VAL A 6 17.46 0.61 10.62
N MET A 7 16.18 0.83 10.91
CA MET A 7 15.44 0.01 11.88
C MET A 7 15.25 -1.43 11.41
N LEU A 8 15.06 -1.64 10.10
CA LEU A 8 14.86 -2.96 9.50
C LEU A 8 16.13 -3.81 9.47
N LYS A 9 17.31 -3.22 9.62
CA LYS A 9 18.59 -3.94 9.73
C LYS A 9 18.67 -4.88 10.93
N ASN A 10 17.81 -4.69 11.94
CA ASN A 10 17.69 -5.62 13.07
C ASN A 10 17.08 -6.97 12.66
N TYR A 11 16.44 -7.05 11.50
CA TYR A 11 15.72 -8.24 11.02
C TYR A 11 16.24 -8.74 9.68
N PHE A 12 16.77 -7.86 8.83
CA PHE A 12 17.23 -8.18 7.49
C PHE A 12 18.67 -7.67 7.25
N ASP A 13 19.47 -8.47 6.56
CA ASP A 13 20.78 -8.01 6.11
C ASP A 13 20.67 -6.98 4.96
N GLU A 14 21.77 -6.31 4.64
CA GLU A 14 21.78 -5.28 3.59
C GLU A 14 21.38 -5.82 2.22
N LYS A 15 21.75 -7.06 1.90
CA LYS A 15 21.42 -7.69 0.62
C LYS A 15 19.91 -7.92 0.49
N MET A 16 19.26 -8.34 1.57
CA MET A 16 17.83 -8.54 1.63
C MET A 16 17.07 -7.21 1.56
N LEU A 17 17.49 -6.19 2.30
CA LEU A 17 16.90 -4.85 2.22
C LEU A 17 17.02 -4.26 0.80
N ASP A 18 18.18 -4.42 0.19
CA ASP A 18 18.42 -4.01 -1.19
C ASP A 18 17.49 -4.77 -2.17
N LYS A 19 17.31 -6.08 -1.98
CA LYS A 19 16.33 -6.88 -2.74
C LYS A 19 14.91 -6.37 -2.56
N LEU A 20 14.45 -6.21 -1.32
CA LEU A 20 13.09 -5.74 -0.99
C LEU A 20 12.81 -4.35 -1.59
N SER A 21 13.80 -3.46 -1.59
CA SER A 21 13.68 -2.12 -2.16
C SER A 21 13.41 -2.09 -3.66
N ARG A 22 13.79 -3.16 -4.40
CA ARG A 22 13.59 -3.31 -5.84
C ARG A 22 12.33 -4.08 -6.20
N VAL A 23 11.75 -4.84 -5.26
CA VAL A 23 10.52 -5.59 -5.51
C VAL A 23 9.41 -4.60 -5.87
N LYS A 24 8.65 -4.95 -6.92
CA LYS A 24 7.45 -4.24 -7.36
C LYS A 24 6.25 -5.13 -7.14
N ILE A 25 5.25 -4.62 -6.45
CA ILE A 25 4.02 -5.36 -6.13
C ILE A 25 2.83 -4.62 -6.72
N LEU A 26 1.98 -5.37 -7.42
CA LEU A 26 0.62 -4.95 -7.77
C LEU A 26 -0.35 -5.57 -6.77
N LEU A 27 -1.13 -4.74 -6.10
CA LEU A 27 -2.14 -5.15 -5.12
C LEU A 27 -3.52 -4.71 -5.62
N ILE A 28 -4.34 -5.70 -5.97
CA ILE A 28 -5.69 -5.53 -6.49
C ILE A 28 -6.68 -5.72 -5.34
N GLY A 29 -7.46 -4.69 -5.06
CA GLY A 29 -8.40 -4.60 -3.94
C GLY A 29 -7.75 -4.00 -2.70
N CYS A 30 -8.29 -2.88 -2.23
CA CYS A 30 -7.90 -2.15 -1.03
C CYS A 30 -8.91 -2.35 0.12
N GLY A 31 -9.60 -3.49 0.14
CA GLY A 31 -10.57 -3.86 1.17
C GLY A 31 -9.95 -4.32 2.50
N GLY A 32 -10.66 -5.18 3.24
CA GLY A 32 -10.22 -5.75 4.52
C GLY A 32 -8.86 -6.43 4.43
N LEU A 33 -8.69 -7.36 3.49
CA LEU A 33 -7.40 -8.03 3.32
C LEU A 33 -6.34 -7.09 2.72
N GLY A 34 -6.66 -6.46 1.60
CA GLY A 34 -5.70 -5.68 0.83
C GLY A 34 -5.11 -4.49 1.58
N SER A 35 -5.92 -3.74 2.33
CA SER A 35 -5.41 -2.61 3.11
C SER A 35 -4.45 -3.06 4.22
N ASN A 36 -4.74 -4.19 4.89
CA ASN A 36 -3.86 -4.76 5.92
C ASN A 36 -2.56 -5.31 5.31
N VAL A 37 -2.66 -6.02 4.19
CA VAL A 37 -1.48 -6.51 3.45
C VAL A 37 -0.61 -5.34 3.01
N ALA A 38 -1.18 -4.28 2.44
CA ALA A 38 -0.43 -3.10 2.01
C ALA A 38 0.36 -2.45 3.16
N VAL A 39 -0.28 -2.29 4.33
CA VAL A 39 0.39 -1.77 5.54
C VAL A 39 1.56 -2.67 5.95
N MET A 40 1.37 -4.00 5.95
CA MET A 40 2.44 -4.93 6.30
C MET A 40 3.59 -4.92 5.29
N LEU A 41 3.30 -4.86 3.99
CA LEU A 41 4.33 -4.78 2.94
C LEU A 41 5.21 -3.55 3.11
N ILE A 42 4.61 -2.37 3.30
CA ILE A 42 5.36 -1.13 3.53
C ILE A 42 6.16 -1.22 4.84
N ARG A 43 5.59 -1.79 5.90
CA ARG A 43 6.29 -2.02 7.18
C ARG A 43 7.48 -2.97 7.05
N SER A 44 7.41 -3.95 6.15
CA SER A 44 8.49 -4.92 5.90
C SER A 44 9.59 -4.39 4.98
N GLY A 45 9.51 -3.14 4.50
CA GLY A 45 10.55 -2.53 3.67
C GLY A 45 10.32 -2.64 2.16
N ILE A 46 9.14 -3.09 1.72
CA ILE A 46 8.74 -2.92 0.31
C ILE A 46 8.58 -1.42 0.03
N LYS A 47 9.15 -0.98 -1.08
CA LYS A 47 9.11 0.44 -1.49
C LYS A 47 8.28 0.69 -2.74
N ASN A 48 8.06 -0.29 -3.61
CA ASN A 48 7.31 -0.07 -4.86
C ASN A 48 6.00 -0.85 -4.80
N LEU A 49 4.90 -0.13 -4.62
CA LEU A 49 3.57 -0.71 -4.50
C LEU A 49 2.59 0.04 -5.41
N THR A 50 1.94 -0.69 -6.31
CA THR A 50 0.78 -0.21 -7.05
C THR A 50 -0.46 -0.78 -6.39
N ILE A 51 -1.36 0.09 -5.92
CA ILE A 51 -2.66 -0.30 -5.36
C ILE A 51 -3.78 0.05 -6.32
N VAL A 52 -4.71 -0.89 -6.50
CA VAL A 52 -5.85 -0.75 -7.42
C VAL A 52 -7.14 -1.07 -6.68
N ASP A 53 -8.13 -0.19 -6.74
CA ASP A 53 -9.48 -0.38 -6.24
C ASP A 53 -10.38 0.70 -6.85
N PHE A 54 -11.67 0.44 -7.01
CA PHE A 54 -12.64 1.39 -7.59
C PHE A 54 -13.57 2.01 -6.53
N ASP A 55 -13.62 1.47 -5.32
CA ASP A 55 -14.53 1.89 -4.26
C ASP A 55 -14.09 3.17 -3.53
N GLU A 56 -15.04 3.72 -2.77
CA GLU A 56 -14.84 4.76 -1.76
C GLU A 56 -14.85 4.16 -0.35
N VAL A 57 -14.26 4.89 0.60
CA VAL A 57 -14.25 4.53 2.01
C VAL A 57 -15.63 4.80 2.62
N ASP A 58 -16.31 3.75 3.06
CA ASP A 58 -17.56 3.83 3.82
C ASP A 58 -17.30 3.73 5.33
N ILE A 59 -18.18 4.29 6.17
CA ILE A 59 -18.07 4.24 7.63
C ILE A 59 -18.01 2.79 8.16
N LEU A 60 -18.73 1.86 7.53
CA LEU A 60 -18.74 0.44 7.88
C LEU A 60 -17.42 -0.25 7.55
N ASN A 61 -16.50 0.39 6.83
CA ASN A 61 -15.19 -0.16 6.50
C ASN A 61 -14.18 0.03 7.65
N LEU A 62 -14.38 1.03 8.52
CA LEU A 62 -13.42 1.40 9.56
C LEU A 62 -13.14 0.30 10.59
N ASN A 63 -14.04 -0.68 10.72
CA ASN A 63 -13.87 -1.78 11.68
C ASN A 63 -12.84 -2.84 11.26
N ARG A 64 -12.42 -2.87 9.99
CA ARG A 64 -11.58 -3.97 9.44
C ARG A 64 -10.61 -3.56 8.34
N GLN A 65 -10.63 -2.30 7.92
CA GLN A 65 -9.79 -1.77 6.83
C GLN A 65 -8.91 -0.65 7.38
N ASN A 66 -7.73 -0.42 6.78
CA ASN A 66 -6.77 0.59 7.26
C ASN A 66 -7.13 2.01 6.81
N TYR A 67 -8.31 2.47 7.25
CA TYR A 67 -8.83 3.81 7.02
C TYR A 67 -9.16 4.49 8.34
N PHE A 68 -9.30 5.81 8.31
CA PHE A 68 -9.64 6.64 9.46
C PHE A 68 -10.89 7.44 9.16
N LEU A 69 -11.48 8.03 10.21
CA LEU A 69 -12.73 8.77 10.08
C LEU A 69 -12.66 9.92 9.04
N HIS A 70 -11.52 10.59 8.93
CA HIS A 70 -11.33 11.67 7.95
C HIS A 70 -11.24 11.19 6.49
N HIS A 71 -11.04 9.89 6.26
CA HIS A 71 -11.01 9.31 4.92
C HIS A 71 -12.40 8.92 4.40
N VAL A 72 -13.46 9.00 5.22
CA VAL A 72 -14.81 8.60 4.77
C VAL A 72 -15.24 9.45 3.58
N GLY A 73 -15.68 8.80 2.50
CA GLY A 73 -16.01 9.42 1.21
C GLY A 73 -14.83 9.59 0.25
N GLU A 74 -13.59 9.35 0.67
CA GLU A 74 -12.44 9.35 -0.23
C GLU A 74 -12.34 8.05 -1.03
N LYS A 75 -11.69 8.10 -2.21
CA LYS A 75 -11.32 6.88 -2.94
C LYS A 75 -10.41 6.02 -2.07
N LYS A 76 -10.72 4.73 -1.93
CA LYS A 76 -9.95 3.79 -1.10
C LYS A 76 -8.46 3.82 -1.41
N VAL A 77 -8.10 3.88 -2.70
CA VAL A 77 -6.69 3.93 -3.12
C VAL A 77 -5.97 5.20 -2.67
N LEU A 78 -6.66 6.35 -2.58
CA LEU A 78 -6.04 7.61 -2.13
C LEU A 78 -5.91 7.63 -0.61
N ALA A 79 -6.97 7.25 0.11
CA ALA A 79 -6.96 7.12 1.55
C ALA A 79 -5.91 6.10 2.04
N LEU A 80 -5.78 4.97 1.36
CA LEU A 80 -4.77 3.97 1.70
C LEU A 80 -3.37 4.50 1.38
N LYS A 81 -3.19 5.17 0.23
CA LYS A 81 -1.91 5.80 -0.12
C LYS A 81 -1.47 6.79 0.97
N ASP A 82 -2.35 7.65 1.45
CA ASP A 82 -2.06 8.57 2.57
C ASP A 82 -1.61 7.81 3.83
N THR A 83 -2.35 6.80 4.26
CA THR A 83 -1.97 5.93 5.40
C THR A 83 -0.57 5.33 5.22
N LEU A 84 -0.26 4.81 4.04
CA LEU A 84 1.03 4.17 3.77
C LEU A 84 2.19 5.18 3.71
N PHE A 85 1.97 6.39 3.19
CA PHE A 85 2.97 7.46 3.20
C PHE A 85 3.32 7.91 4.62
N LYS A 86 2.35 7.91 5.53
CA LYS A 86 2.59 8.18 6.96
C LYS A 86 3.44 7.09 7.63
N ILE A 87 3.49 5.88 7.07
CA ILE A 87 4.35 4.78 7.56
C ILE A 87 5.76 4.91 7.01
N ASN A 88 5.89 5.05 5.69
CA ASN A 88 7.17 5.20 5.03
C ASN A 88 7.09 6.25 3.91
N PRO A 89 7.53 7.49 4.15
CA PRO A 89 7.45 8.56 3.16
C PRO A 89 8.40 8.36 1.97
N HIS A 90 9.29 7.37 2.03
CA HIS A 90 10.19 7.01 0.94
C HIS A 90 9.64 5.88 0.06
N ALA A 91 8.44 5.39 0.33
CA ALA A 91 7.78 4.43 -0.54
C ALA A 91 7.26 5.13 -1.81
N ASN A 92 7.48 4.48 -2.95
CA ASN A 92 6.88 4.81 -4.23
C ASN A 92 5.54 4.08 -4.37
N ILE A 93 4.44 4.82 -4.15
CA ILE A 93 3.08 4.26 -4.15
C ILE A 93 2.26 4.85 -5.31
N ALA A 94 1.92 3.99 -6.27
CA ALA A 94 0.98 4.31 -7.33
C ALA A 94 -0.44 3.90 -6.92
N ALA A 95 -1.40 4.81 -7.09
CA ALA A 95 -2.81 4.57 -6.76
C ALA A 95 -3.63 4.66 -8.04
N LYS A 96 -4.26 3.56 -8.46
CA LYS A 96 -5.12 3.50 -9.64
C LYS A 96 -6.57 3.28 -9.19
N ASN A 97 -7.42 4.32 -9.32
CA ASN A 97 -8.84 4.20 -8.97
C ASN A 97 -9.65 3.65 -10.14
N ILE A 98 -9.50 2.36 -10.44
CA ILE A 98 -10.14 1.71 -11.58
C ILE A 98 -10.72 0.35 -11.20
N LYS A 99 -11.76 -0.05 -11.91
CA LYS A 99 -12.30 -1.41 -11.83
C LYS A 99 -11.58 -2.27 -12.84
N ILE A 100 -10.99 -3.38 -12.38
CA ILE A 100 -10.28 -4.30 -13.24
C ILE A 100 -11.26 -5.29 -13.88
N ASP A 101 -11.08 -5.50 -15.16
CA ASP A 101 -11.69 -6.58 -15.92
C ASP A 101 -10.68 -7.13 -16.95
N GLU A 102 -11.13 -8.07 -17.78
CA GLU A 102 -10.28 -8.71 -18.79
C GLU A 102 -9.74 -7.73 -19.83
N SER A 103 -10.36 -6.55 -20.01
CA SER A 103 -9.97 -5.59 -21.04
C SER A 103 -8.80 -4.69 -20.64
N ASN A 104 -8.53 -4.53 -19.34
CA ASN A 104 -7.55 -3.55 -18.83
C ASN A 104 -6.45 -4.15 -17.94
N LEU A 105 -6.47 -5.48 -17.72
CA LEU A 105 -5.49 -6.16 -16.87
C LEU A 105 -4.05 -6.00 -17.37
N ASP A 106 -3.84 -6.02 -18.69
CA ASP A 106 -2.51 -5.93 -19.31
C ASP A 106 -1.88 -4.52 -19.24
N GLU A 107 -2.66 -3.51 -18.84
CA GLU A 107 -2.21 -2.10 -18.72
C GLU A 107 -1.65 -1.77 -17.32
N LEU A 108 -1.61 -2.76 -16.41
CA LEU A 108 -1.33 -2.53 -14.99
C LEU A 108 0.14 -2.56 -14.60
#